data_AF-A0A919V0J1-F1
#
_entry.id   AF-A0A919V0J1-F1
#
_cell.length_a   1.000
_cell.length_b   1.000
_cell.length_c   1.000
_cell.angle_alpha   90.00
_cell.angle_beta   90.00
_cell.angle_gamma   90.00
#
_symmetry.space_group_name_H-M   'P 1'
#
loop_
_entity.id
_entity.type
_entity.pdbx_description
1 polymer ?
#
loop_
_entity_poly.entity_id
_entity_poly.type
_entity_poly.pdbx_seq_one_letter_code
_entity_poly.pdbx_strand_id
1 'polypeptide(L)'
;MPTNGGPRESFYQKIFTEAYARPGTEFQVRAEDGGLHLTLTLDPKQARFLGRPERLRYELLPISETHFLMPATHPLEDPQTVAIYDSHHGRAQYLHTNCRVHPRTPDGL
;
A
#
# COMPACT_ATOMS: atom_id res chain seq x y z
N MET A 1 20.59 -9.00 15.74
CA MET A 1 20.89 -7.56 15.52
C MET A 1 19.55 -6.87 15.32
N PRO A 2 19.14 -5.90 16.14
CA PRO A 2 17.87 -5.21 15.90
C PRO A 2 18.13 -4.12 14.85
N THR A 3 17.59 -4.31 13.65
CA THR A 3 17.44 -3.24 12.65
C THR A 3 16.31 -2.34 13.12
N ASN A 4 16.60 -1.52 14.13
CA ASN A 4 15.67 -0.48 14.57
C ASN A 4 15.55 0.51 13.42
N GLY A 5 14.46 0.38 12.67
CA GLY A 5 14.09 1.25 11.57
C GLY A 5 14.42 2.70 11.87
N GLY A 6 15.27 3.29 11.04
CA GLY A 6 15.76 4.65 11.24
C GLY A 6 14.61 5.68 11.24
N PRO A 7 14.93 6.98 11.39
CA PRO A 7 13.92 8.05 11.48
C PRO A 7 12.84 8.02 10.39
N ARG A 8 13.20 7.55 9.19
CA ARG A 8 12.30 7.36 8.05
C ARG A 8 11.26 6.25 8.25
N GLU A 9 11.65 5.12 8.84
CA GLU A 9 10.70 4.03 9.11
C GLU A 9 9.69 4.44 10.19
N SER A 10 10.14 5.13 11.23
CA SER A 10 9.25 5.66 12.28
C SER A 10 8.25 6.67 11.71
N PHE A 11 8.67 7.49 10.75
CA PHE A 11 7.78 8.40 10.03
C PHE A 11 6.76 7.64 9.18
N TYR A 12 7.22 6.67 8.39
CA TYR A 12 6.36 5.84 7.56
C TYR A 12 5.34 5.05 8.38
N GLN A 13 5.80 4.43 9.45
CA GLN A 13 4.98 3.65 10.36
C GLN A 13 3.87 4.50 10.98
N LYS A 14 4.19 5.75 11.33
CA LYS A 14 3.23 6.66 11.93
C LYS A 14 2.13 7.04 10.95
N ILE A 15 2.49 7.43 9.72
CA ILE A 15 1.57 8.10 8.78
C ILE A 15 0.90 7.16 7.80
N PHE A 16 1.64 6.21 7.23
CA PHE A 16 1.18 5.49 6.05
C PHE A 16 0.74 4.05 6.34
N THR A 17 1.11 3.48 7.49
CA THR A 17 0.78 2.09 7.84
C THR A 17 -0.70 1.93 8.17
N GLU A 18 -1.51 1.72 7.14
CA GLU A 18 -2.96 1.68 7.20
C GLU A 18 -3.53 0.64 6.23
N ALA A 19 -4.79 0.27 6.45
CA ALA A 19 -5.58 -0.50 5.49
C ALA A 19 -6.56 0.41 4.75
N TYR A 20 -6.75 0.15 3.45
CA TYR A 20 -7.62 0.92 2.56
C TYR A 20 -8.46 -0.04 1.74
N ALA A 21 -9.75 0.22 1.59
CA ALA A 21 -10.63 -0.73 0.91
C ALA A 21 -11.74 -0.07 0.09
N ARG A 22 -12.17 -0.82 -0.92
CA ARG A 22 -13.47 -0.69 -1.58
C ARG A 22 -14.08 -2.09 -1.71
N PRO A 23 -15.38 -2.22 -2.00
CA PRO A 23 -15.97 -3.52 -2.29
C PRO A 23 -15.14 -4.27 -3.35
N GLY A 24 -14.65 -5.46 -3.00
CA GLY A 24 -13.85 -6.33 -3.87
C GLY A 24 -12.34 -6.04 -3.94
N THR A 25 -11.81 -5.06 -3.21
CA THR A 25 -10.37 -4.79 -3.20
C THR A 25 -9.92 -4.20 -1.88
N GLU A 26 -8.93 -4.83 -1.26
CA GLU A 26 -8.29 -4.36 -0.03
C GLU A 26 -6.79 -4.16 -0.24
N PHE A 27 -6.27 -3.06 0.29
CA PHE A 27 -4.87 -2.73 0.34
C PHE A 27 -4.43 -2.59 1.79
N GLN A 28 -3.28 -3.16 2.13
CA GLN A 28 -2.61 -2.93 3.41
C GLN A 28 -1.22 -2.36 3.15
N VAL A 29 -0.96 -1.18 3.69
CA VAL A 29 0.35 -0.55 3.65
C VAL A 29 1.06 -0.80 4.98
N ARG A 30 2.34 -1.21 4.94
CA ARG A 30 3.17 -1.42 6.12
C ARG A 30 4.56 -0.83 5.93
N ALA A 31 5.11 -0.26 6.99
CA ALA A 31 6.52 0.08 7.06
C ALA A 31 7.31 -1.16 7.55
N GLU A 32 8.21 -1.65 6.71
CA GLU A 32 9.05 -2.82 6.99
C GLU A 32 10.42 -2.61 6.34
N ASP A 33 11.50 -2.97 7.04
CA ASP A 33 12.89 -2.90 6.55
C ASP A 33 13.30 -1.51 6.03
N GLY A 34 12.84 -0.44 6.68
CA GLY A 34 13.11 0.95 6.27
C GLY A 34 12.32 1.45 5.06
N GLY A 35 11.46 0.61 4.47
CA GLY A 35 10.66 0.90 3.29
C GLY A 35 9.16 0.80 3.55
N LEU A 36 8.37 1.16 2.54
CA LEU A 36 6.92 0.95 2.54
C LEU A 36 6.59 -0.22 1.61
N HIS A 37 5.68 -1.07 2.06
CA HIS A 37 5.16 -2.18 1.27
C HIS A 37 3.65 -2.09 1.20
N LEU A 38 3.11 -2.34 0.00
CA LEU A 38 1.67 -2.44 -0.25
C LEU A 38 1.33 -3.90 -0.52
N THR A 39 0.42 -4.44 0.28
CA THR A 39 -0.18 -5.76 0.05
C THR A 39 -1.58 -5.58 -0.51
N LEU A 40 -1.82 -6.09 -1.70
CA LEU A 40 -3.12 -6.16 -2.34
C LEU A 40 -3.73 -7.54 -2.07
N THR A 41 -4.89 -7.55 -1.42
CA THR A 41 -5.73 -8.76 -1.26
C THR A 41 -6.79 -8.78 -2.36
N LEU A 42 -6.68 -9.75 -3.25
CA LEU A 42 -7.65 -10.06 -4.29
C LEU A 42 -8.69 -11.04 -3.74
N ASP A 43 -9.94 -10.91 -4.16
CA ASP A 43 -10.91 -11.99 -3.89
C ASP A 43 -10.53 -13.27 -4.67
N PRO A 44 -10.88 -14.46 -4.17
CA PRO A 44 -10.48 -15.73 -4.79
C PRO A 44 -10.92 -15.89 -6.26
N LYS A 45 -12.03 -15.28 -6.68
CA LYS A 45 -12.49 -15.36 -8.07
C LYS A 45 -11.60 -14.51 -8.96
N GLN A 46 -11.28 -13.29 -8.54
CA GLN A 46 -10.38 -12.40 -9.25
C GLN A 46 -8.96 -12.99 -9.33
N ALA A 47 -8.43 -13.50 -8.22
CA ALA A 47 -7.11 -14.14 -8.18
C ALA A 47 -6.99 -15.30 -9.19
N ARG A 48 -8.01 -16.20 -9.20
CA ARG A 48 -8.09 -17.30 -10.17
C ARG A 48 -8.19 -16.82 -11.60
N PHE A 49 -9.03 -15.82 -11.87
CA PHE A 49 -9.20 -15.26 -13.22
C PHE A 49 -7.90 -14.66 -13.75
N LEU A 50 -7.14 -13.97 -12.89
CA LEU A 50 -5.86 -13.35 -13.25
C LEU A 50 -4.68 -14.32 -13.25
N GLY A 51 -4.84 -15.55 -12.73
CA GLY A 51 -3.73 -16.49 -12.53
C GLY A 51 -2.69 -15.98 -11.52
N ARG A 52 -3.12 -15.21 -10.52
CA ARG A 52 -2.27 -14.57 -9.51
C ARG A 52 -2.60 -15.12 -8.12
N PRO A 53 -1.66 -15.09 -7.16
CA PRO A 53 -1.98 -15.37 -5.76
C PRO A 53 -2.99 -14.34 -5.23
N GLU A 54 -3.77 -14.74 -4.22
CA GLU A 54 -4.75 -13.86 -3.54
C GLU A 54 -4.09 -12.69 -2.81
N ARG A 55 -2.81 -12.82 -2.44
CA ARG A 55 -2.02 -11.74 -1.84
C ARG A 55 -0.83 -11.41 -2.72
N LEU A 56 -0.80 -10.17 -3.18
CA LEU A 56 0.29 -9.60 -3.97
C LEU A 56 0.99 -8.54 -3.13
N ARG A 57 2.32 -8.59 -3.06
CA ARG A 57 3.13 -7.64 -2.28
C ARG A 57 4.01 -6.82 -3.21
N TYR A 58 3.98 -5.50 -3.02
CA TYR A 58 4.72 -4.53 -3.80
C TYR A 58 5.55 -3.65 -2.86
N GLU A 59 6.75 -3.28 -3.29
CA GLU A 59 7.51 -2.20 -2.66
C GLU A 59 7.00 -0.85 -3.15
N LEU A 60 6.98 0.15 -2.27
CA LEU A 60 6.65 1.54 -2.58
C LEU A 60 7.90 2.41 -2.43
N LEU A 61 8.41 2.88 -3.57
CA LEU A 61 9.59 3.74 -3.63
C LEU A 61 9.14 5.20 -3.60
N PRO A 62 9.58 6.03 -2.64
CA PRO A 62 9.14 7.42 -2.59
C PRO A 62 9.62 8.19 -3.82
N ILE A 63 8.71 8.95 -4.41
CA ILE A 63 9.02 9.94 -5.46
C ILE A 63 8.76 11.35 -4.96
N SER A 64 7.83 11.52 -4.01
CA SER A 64 7.60 12.75 -3.25
C SER A 64 7.08 12.40 -1.85
N GLU A 65 6.67 13.41 -1.07
CA GLU A 65 6.16 13.21 0.30
C GLU A 65 4.98 12.23 0.39
N THR A 66 4.00 12.38 -0.50
CA THR A 66 2.76 11.58 -0.52
C THR A 66 2.64 10.65 -1.72
N HIS A 67 3.64 10.61 -2.61
CA HIS A 67 3.60 9.81 -3.82
C HIS A 67 4.75 8.81 -3.86
N PHE A 68 4.41 7.62 -4.35
CA PHE A 68 5.30 6.47 -4.42
C PHE A 68 5.20 5.83 -5.80
N LEU A 69 6.34 5.42 -6.34
CA LEU A 69 6.40 4.49 -7.45
C LEU A 69 6.17 3.08 -6.89
N MET A 70 5.27 2.35 -7.52
CA MET A 70 5.02 0.92 -7.30
C MET A 70 5.54 0.16 -8.53
N PRO A 71 6.75 -0.43 -8.47
CA PRO A 71 7.30 -1.19 -9.57
C PRO A 71 6.43 -2.41 -9.92
N ALA A 72 6.45 -2.80 -11.19
CA ALA A 72 5.84 -4.03 -11.64
C ALA A 72 6.54 -5.24 -10.99
N THR A 73 5.77 -6.20 -10.51
CA THR A 73 6.30 -7.49 -9.99
C THR A 73 6.10 -8.63 -10.99
N HIS A 74 5.51 -8.33 -12.14
CA HIS A 74 5.20 -9.29 -13.19
C HIS A 74 5.38 -8.66 -14.58
N PRO A 75 5.83 -9.42 -15.60
CA PRO A 75 6.05 -8.88 -16.95
C PRO A 75 4.81 -8.32 -17.66
N LEU A 76 3.62 -8.61 -17.16
CA LEU A 76 2.33 -8.11 -17.69
C LEU A 76 1.81 -6.90 -16.92
N GLU A 77 2.55 -6.42 -15.93
CA GLU A 77 2.20 -5.23 -15.15
C GLU A 77 3.04 -4.05 -15.64
N ASP A 78 2.40 -2.90 -15.80
CA ASP A 78 3.11 -1.63 -15.89
C ASP A 78 3.41 -1.10 -14.48
N PRO A 79 4.55 -0.41 -14.27
CA PRO A 79 4.78 0.36 -13.05
C PRO A 79 3.67 1.39 -12.83
N GLN A 80 3.26 1.57 -11.58
CA GLN A 80 2.18 2.47 -11.21
C GLN A 80 2.65 3.54 -10.25
N THR A 81 1.96 4.68 -10.22
CA THR A 81 2.10 5.66 -9.14
C THR A 81 0.99 5.46 -8.13
N VAL A 82 1.37 5.39 -6.85
CA VAL A 82 0.46 5.31 -5.70
C VAL A 82 0.59 6.62 -4.93
N ALA A 83 -0.53 7.28 -4.65
CA ALA A 83 -0.56 8.42 -3.75
C ALA A 83 -1.23 8.03 -2.43
N ILE A 84 -0.60 8.33 -1.29
CA ILE A 84 -1.15 8.13 0.04
C ILE A 84 -1.18 9.49 0.74
N TYR A 85 -2.37 10.01 1.02
CA TYR A 85 -2.56 11.42 1.34
C TYR A 85 -3.68 11.67 2.35
N ASP A 86 -3.85 12.97 2.65
CA ASP A 86 -4.82 13.50 3.60
C ASP A 86 -4.62 12.94 5.01
N SER A 87 -3.54 13.35 5.68
CA SER A 87 -3.21 12.85 7.01
C SER A 87 -4.07 13.53 8.08
N HIS A 88 -4.87 12.74 8.80
CA HIS A 88 -5.63 13.17 9.98
C HIS A 88 -5.12 12.43 11.22
N HIS A 89 -4.81 13.17 12.29
CA HIS A 89 -4.24 12.62 13.53
C HIS A 89 -2.98 11.77 13.29
N GLY A 90 -2.19 12.17 12.29
CA GLY A 90 -0.97 11.48 11.91
C GLY A 90 -1.19 10.17 11.17
N ARG A 91 -2.37 9.91 10.59
CA ARG A 91 -2.68 8.72 9.79
C ARG A 91 -3.29 9.14 8.45
N ALA A 92 -2.79 8.62 7.33
CA ALA A 92 -3.31 8.95 6.00
C ALA A 92 -4.72 8.37 5.79
N GLN A 93 -5.62 9.15 5.19
CA GLN A 93 -7.03 8.73 5.04
C GLN A 93 -7.34 8.12 3.67
N TYR A 94 -6.50 8.34 2.66
CA TYR A 94 -6.76 7.86 1.31
C TYR A 94 -5.52 7.29 0.62
N LEU A 95 -5.74 6.21 -0.14
CA LEU A 95 -4.81 5.63 -1.09
C LEU A 95 -5.39 5.78 -2.49
N HIS A 96 -4.67 6.38 -3.43
CA HIS A 96 -5.07 6.52 -4.82
C HIS A 96 -4.11 5.73 -5.71
N THR A 97 -4.67 4.80 -6.49
CA THR A 97 -3.94 4.03 -7.50
C THR A 97 -4.88 3.63 -8.63
N ASN A 98 -4.35 3.45 -9.84
CA ASN A 98 -5.12 3.04 -11.02
C ASN A 98 -6.43 3.86 -11.22
N CYS A 99 -6.32 5.19 -11.06
CA CYS A 99 -7.43 6.15 -11.15
C CYS A 99 -8.58 5.92 -10.15
N ARG A 100 -8.34 5.20 -9.04
CA ARG A 100 -9.33 4.89 -8.01
C ARG A 100 -8.84 5.29 -6.63
N VAL A 101 -9.69 5.96 -5.87
CA VAL A 101 -9.41 6.39 -4.49
C VAL A 101 -9.98 5.37 -3.51
N HIS A 102 -9.15 4.78 -2.67
CA HIS A 102 -9.49 3.82 -1.64
C HIS A 102 -9.44 4.51 -0.27
N PRO A 103 -10.59 4.71 0.41
CA PRO A 103 -10.60 5.26 1.76
C PRO A 103 -9.98 4.28 2.75
N ARG A 104 -9.36 4.84 3.79
CA ARG A 104 -8.87 4.08 4.94
C ARG A 104 -10.04 3.30 5.57
N THR A 105 -9.81 2.05 5.90
CA THR A 105 -10.79 1.25 6.65
C THR A 105 -10.85 1.76 8.09
N PRO A 106 -12.04 1.85 8.70
CA PRO A 106 -12.13 2.05 10.15
C PRO A 106 -11.34 0.95 10.86
N ASP A 107 -10.65 1.27 11.96
CA ASP A 107 -10.02 0.25 12.79
C ASP A 107 -11.09 -0.69 13.34
N GLY A 108 -11.00 -1.99 13.00
CA GLY A 108 -11.89 -3.03 13.50
C GLY A 108 -13.11 -3.27 12.62
N LEU A 109 -12.97 -4.22 11.70
CA LEU A 109 -14.06 -5.10 11.27
C LEU A 109 -13.74 -6.51 11.80
#